data_AF-A0AA35VYC4-F1
#
_entry.id   AF-A0AA35VYC4-F1
#
_cell.length_a   1.000
_cell.length_b   1.000
_cell.length_c   1.000
_cell.angle_alpha   90.00
_cell.angle_beta   90.00
_cell.angle_gamma   90.00
#
_symmetry.space_group_name_H-M   'P 1'
#
loop_
_entity.id
_entity.type
_entity.pdbx_description
1 polymer ?
#
loop_
_entity_poly.entity_id
_entity_poly.type
_entity_poly.pdbx_seq_one_letter_code
_entity_poly.pdbx_strand_id
1 'polypeptide(L)'
;MGHLETSRLWSIRAINREQKRLKKWRKMIGVGGSDWKHYVRRKGHVVKRRIRKGIPDCLRGLVWQLISGSRDLLLMNPGVYEQLVIYETSASELDIIRDISRTFPSHVFYQQRHGPGQRSLYNVLKAYSVYDREVGYVQGMGYLAGLLLLYMSEEDAFWLVVALLKGAVHAPMEGLYLEGLPLVQQYLFQFDRLMREYMPKLGEHFTEEMINPSMYGSQWFITVFSYSFPFHLALRIWDVFLYEGVKIVFKVGLALLKYCHDDLVKLPFEKLIHALRNFPEDAMNPDTLLPMAYSFKVSKRLEELKQEYEKIHGKVAESKSKQKQLQLA
;
A
#
# COMPACT_ATOMS: atom_id res chain seq x y z
N MET A 1 1.09 42.33 -16.05
CA MET A 1 0.66 41.46 -17.17
C MET A 1 1.56 40.23 -17.37
N GLY A 2 2.88 40.30 -17.20
CA GLY A 2 3.79 39.16 -17.43
C GLY A 2 3.65 37.92 -16.51
N HIS A 3 3.17 38.06 -15.27
CA HIS A 3 2.95 36.91 -14.35
C HIS A 3 1.76 36.01 -14.73
N LEU A 4 0.72 36.58 -15.35
CA LEU A 4 -0.47 35.83 -15.79
C LEU A 4 -0.22 35.09 -17.10
N GLU A 5 0.57 35.66 -18.01
CA GLU A 5 0.97 35.01 -19.27
C GLU A 5 1.94 33.86 -19.05
N THR A 6 2.92 34.03 -18.16
CA THR A 6 3.80 32.92 -17.75
C THR A 6 3.01 31.80 -17.09
N SER A 7 2.11 32.09 -16.15
CA SER A 7 1.24 31.08 -15.51
C SER A 7 0.35 30.33 -16.53
N ARG A 8 -0.25 31.04 -17.49
CA ARG A 8 -1.00 30.42 -18.61
C ARG A 8 -0.13 29.53 -19.49
N LEU A 9 1.09 29.95 -19.83
CA LEU A 9 2.02 29.16 -20.64
C LEU A 9 2.52 27.91 -19.91
N TRP A 10 2.77 27.99 -18.59
CA TRP A 10 3.07 26.83 -17.74
C TRP A 10 1.90 25.84 -17.72
N SER A 11 0.66 26.34 -17.63
CA SER A 11 -0.56 25.52 -17.71
C SER A 11 -0.70 24.82 -19.07
N ILE A 12 -0.51 25.53 -20.19
CA ILE A 12 -0.56 24.94 -21.54
C ILE A 12 0.52 23.86 -21.73
N ARG A 13 1.74 24.10 -21.25
CA ARG A 13 2.83 23.11 -21.32
C ARG A 13 2.51 21.86 -20.48
N ALA A 14 1.94 22.04 -19.28
CA ALA A 14 1.52 20.93 -18.43
C ALA A 14 0.41 20.10 -19.08
N ILE A 15 -0.61 20.74 -19.63
CA ILE A 15 -1.71 20.09 -20.37
C ILE A 15 -1.14 19.29 -21.55
N ASN A 16 -0.27 19.90 -22.36
CA ASN A 16 0.34 19.22 -23.50
C ASN A 16 1.21 18.02 -23.09
N ARG A 17 1.94 18.12 -21.97
CA ARG A 17 2.70 17.01 -21.41
C ARG A 17 1.76 15.87 -20.99
N GLU A 18 0.64 16.20 -20.34
CA GLU A 18 -0.33 15.22 -19.89
C GLU A 18 -1.04 14.52 -21.06
N GLN A 19 -1.44 15.26 -22.09
CA GLN A 19 -2.01 14.69 -23.31
C GLN A 19 -1.03 13.73 -24.02
N LYS A 20 0.26 14.08 -24.07
CA LYS A 20 1.29 13.18 -24.60
C LYS A 20 1.46 11.92 -23.74
N ARG A 21 1.30 12.01 -22.42
CA ARG A 21 1.32 10.84 -21.52
C ARG A 21 0.10 9.96 -21.77
N LEU A 22 -1.10 10.55 -21.80
CA LEU A 22 -2.37 9.87 -22.06
C LEU A 22 -2.36 9.09 -23.37
N LYS A 23 -1.96 9.72 -24.49
CA LYS A 23 -1.86 9.06 -25.80
C LYS A 23 -0.97 7.82 -25.75
N LYS A 24 0.17 7.92 -25.06
CA LYS A 24 1.10 6.80 -24.92
C LYS A 24 0.52 5.68 -24.04
N TRP A 25 -0.22 6.02 -22.99
CA TRP A 25 -0.89 5.04 -22.13
C TRP A 25 -2.03 4.34 -22.86
N ARG A 26 -2.89 5.08 -23.58
CA ARG A 26 -3.96 4.52 -24.42
C ARG A 26 -3.44 3.49 -25.43
N LYS A 27 -2.30 3.78 -26.07
CA LYS A 27 -1.63 2.84 -26.99
C LYS A 27 -1.13 1.55 -26.30
N MET A 28 -0.88 1.58 -24.98
CA MET A 28 -0.42 0.41 -24.23
C MET A 28 -1.57 -0.45 -23.73
N ILE A 29 -2.66 0.19 -23.30
CA ILE A 29 -3.83 -0.50 -22.72
C ILE A 29 -4.78 -0.99 -23.81
N GLY A 30 -4.83 -0.35 -24.97
CA GLY A 30 -5.84 -0.65 -26.00
C GLY A 30 -7.24 -0.19 -25.58
N VAL A 31 -8.25 -0.51 -26.38
CA VAL A 31 -9.64 -0.19 -26.02
C VAL A 31 -10.05 -1.10 -24.86
N GLY A 32 -10.41 -0.48 -23.73
CA GLY A 32 -10.87 -1.20 -22.54
C GLY A 32 -9.86 -2.17 -21.93
N GLY A 33 -8.56 -2.09 -22.23
CA GLY A 33 -7.55 -3.01 -21.68
C GLY A 33 -7.18 -4.21 -22.58
N SER A 34 -7.79 -4.34 -23.76
CA SER A 34 -7.59 -5.47 -24.69
C SER A 34 -6.13 -5.75 -25.08
N ASP A 35 -5.31 -4.71 -25.23
CA ASP A 35 -3.91 -4.86 -25.65
C ASP A 35 -2.94 -5.07 -24.47
N TRP A 36 -3.41 -4.91 -23.22
CA TRP A 36 -2.55 -4.84 -22.04
C TRP A 36 -1.66 -6.08 -21.87
N LYS A 37 -2.25 -7.28 -21.86
CA LYS A 37 -1.52 -8.55 -21.67
C LYS A 37 -0.45 -8.73 -22.73
N HIS A 38 -0.78 -8.46 -24.00
CA HIS A 38 0.16 -8.55 -25.11
C HIS A 38 1.29 -7.51 -25.00
N TYR A 39 0.97 -6.26 -24.64
CA TYR A 39 1.95 -5.19 -24.51
C TYR A 39 2.93 -5.44 -23.35
N VAL A 40 2.44 -5.89 -22.18
CA VAL A 40 3.28 -6.22 -21.02
C VAL A 40 4.27 -7.31 -21.37
N ARG A 41 3.82 -8.39 -22.01
CA ARG A 41 4.69 -9.50 -22.44
C ARG A 41 5.82 -9.03 -23.36
N ARG A 42 5.52 -8.11 -24.28
CA ARG A 42 6.47 -7.66 -25.31
C ARG A 42 7.36 -6.51 -24.86
N LYS A 43 6.87 -5.64 -23.98
CA LYS A 43 7.49 -4.35 -23.60
C LYS A 43 7.40 -4.06 -22.10
N GLY A 44 7.58 -5.09 -21.26
CA GLY A 44 7.50 -4.97 -19.79
C GLY A 44 8.39 -3.88 -19.19
N HIS A 45 9.62 -3.69 -19.71
CA HIS A 45 10.51 -2.61 -19.26
C HIS A 45 9.92 -1.20 -19.52
N VAL A 46 9.16 -1.02 -20.62
CA VAL A 46 8.49 0.24 -20.93
C VAL A 46 7.33 0.48 -19.98
N VAL A 47 6.57 -0.57 -19.66
CA VAL A 47 5.46 -0.54 -18.71
C VAL A 47 5.98 -0.11 -17.33
N LYS A 48 6.98 -0.83 -16.80
CA LYS A 48 7.62 -0.52 -15.53
C LYS A 48 8.08 0.93 -15.45
N ARG A 49 8.82 1.40 -16.46
CA ARG A 49 9.30 2.79 -16.51
C ARG A 49 8.17 3.82 -16.50
N ARG A 50 7.03 3.53 -17.12
CA ARG A 50 5.90 4.47 -17.19
C ARG A 50 5.09 4.48 -15.91
N ILE A 51 4.90 3.32 -15.29
CA ILE A 51 4.29 3.21 -13.96
C ILE A 51 5.10 4.00 -12.94
N ARG A 52 6.43 3.83 -12.94
CA ARG A 52 7.34 4.62 -12.10
C ARG A 52 7.28 6.12 -12.36
N LYS A 53 7.01 6.56 -13.60
CA LYS A 53 6.76 7.98 -13.94
C LYS A 53 5.35 8.46 -13.58
N GLY A 54 4.42 7.54 -13.34
CA GLY A 54 3.07 7.80 -12.93
C GLY A 54 2.01 7.57 -13.98
N ILE A 55 0.91 7.01 -13.49
CA ILE A 55 -0.30 6.75 -14.25
C ILE A 55 -1.10 8.05 -14.30
N PRO A 56 -1.56 8.50 -15.47
CA PRO A 56 -2.51 9.59 -15.58
C PRO A 56 -3.73 9.34 -14.71
N ASP A 57 -4.20 10.37 -14.01
CA ASP A 57 -5.22 10.23 -12.97
C ASP A 57 -6.49 9.53 -13.47
N CYS A 58 -7.03 9.99 -14.60
CA CYS A 58 -8.20 9.40 -15.26
C CYS A 58 -8.03 7.95 -15.77
N LEU A 59 -6.82 7.40 -15.76
CA LEU A 59 -6.54 6.02 -16.17
C LEU A 59 -6.29 5.08 -14.98
N ARG A 60 -6.19 5.59 -13.74
CA ARG A 60 -5.87 4.76 -12.57
C ARG A 60 -6.87 3.64 -12.36
N GLY A 61 -8.18 3.93 -12.37
CA GLY A 61 -9.22 2.91 -12.19
C GLY A 61 -9.00 1.68 -13.08
N LEU A 62 -8.89 1.91 -14.39
CA LEU A 62 -8.65 0.83 -15.36
C LEU A 62 -7.25 0.19 -15.20
N VAL A 63 -6.19 1.00 -15.11
CA VAL A 63 -4.82 0.46 -15.09
C VAL A 63 -4.57 -0.34 -13.80
N TRP A 64 -5.07 0.13 -12.66
CA TRP A 64 -4.95 -0.57 -11.38
C TRP A 64 -5.60 -1.95 -11.43
N GLN A 65 -6.80 -2.08 -12.00
CA GLN A 65 -7.42 -3.39 -12.19
C GLN A 65 -6.62 -4.32 -13.12
N LEU A 66 -6.03 -3.76 -14.18
CA LEU A 66 -5.23 -4.52 -15.14
C LEU A 66 -3.89 -5.01 -14.57
N ILE A 67 -3.27 -4.25 -13.66
CA ILE A 67 -1.96 -4.59 -13.07
C ILE A 67 -2.09 -5.45 -11.81
N SER A 68 -3.21 -5.35 -11.09
CA SER A 68 -3.51 -6.17 -9.91
C SER A 68 -4.08 -7.54 -10.27
N GLY A 69 -4.62 -7.71 -11.49
CA GLY A 69 -5.36 -8.91 -11.90
C GLY A 69 -6.81 -8.93 -11.42
N SER A 70 -7.29 -7.89 -10.72
CA SER A 70 -8.64 -7.86 -10.15
C SER A 70 -9.76 -7.92 -11.20
N ARG A 71 -9.50 -7.42 -12.41
CA ARG A 71 -10.46 -7.51 -13.50
C ARG A 71 -10.73 -8.94 -13.94
N ASP A 72 -9.69 -9.77 -13.97
CA ASP A 72 -9.86 -11.19 -14.32
C ASP A 72 -10.65 -11.90 -13.21
N LEU A 73 -10.41 -11.57 -11.93
CA LEU A 73 -11.19 -12.11 -10.81
C LEU A 73 -12.67 -11.73 -10.89
N LEU A 74 -12.99 -10.47 -11.18
CA LEU A 74 -14.36 -10.00 -11.35
C LEU A 74 -15.08 -10.80 -12.44
N LEU A 75 -14.45 -10.92 -13.62
CA LEU A 75 -15.04 -11.62 -14.76
C LEU A 75 -15.24 -13.13 -14.51
N MET A 76 -14.40 -13.74 -13.67
CA MET A 76 -14.50 -15.15 -13.30
C MET A 76 -15.57 -15.43 -12.24
N ASN A 77 -16.05 -14.41 -11.53
CA ASN A 77 -16.92 -14.56 -10.36
C ASN A 77 -18.14 -13.63 -10.42
N PRO A 78 -18.97 -13.70 -11.48
CA PRO A 78 -20.13 -12.82 -11.64
C PRO A 78 -21.13 -13.03 -10.49
N GLY A 79 -21.62 -11.93 -9.92
CA GLY A 79 -22.68 -11.93 -8.88
C GLY A 79 -22.19 -12.24 -7.46
N VAL A 80 -20.94 -12.65 -7.26
CA VAL A 80 -20.42 -12.97 -5.92
C VAL A 80 -20.42 -11.75 -5.00
N TYR A 81 -20.00 -10.57 -5.51
CA TYR A 81 -20.01 -9.35 -4.71
C TYR A 81 -21.42 -8.99 -4.23
N GLU A 82 -22.38 -8.99 -5.16
CA GLU A 82 -23.79 -8.74 -4.86
C GLU A 82 -24.32 -9.72 -3.81
N GLN A 83 -23.97 -11.01 -3.95
CA GLN A 83 -24.39 -12.03 -3.00
C GLN A 83 -23.90 -11.75 -1.57
N LEU A 84 -22.61 -11.38 -1.43
CA LEU A 84 -21.98 -11.09 -0.14
C LEU A 84 -22.54 -9.82 0.52
N VAL A 85 -22.82 -8.79 -0.28
CA VAL A 85 -23.34 -7.51 0.25
C VAL A 85 -24.79 -7.65 0.68
N ILE A 86 -25.62 -8.34 -0.11
CA ILE A 86 -27.08 -8.37 0.10
C ILE A 86 -27.49 -9.45 1.09
N TYR A 87 -26.98 -10.67 0.94
CA TYR A 87 -27.55 -11.84 1.62
C TYR A 87 -26.76 -12.30 2.85
N GLU A 88 -25.53 -11.86 3.02
CA GLU A 88 -24.67 -12.28 4.13
C GLU A 88 -24.58 -11.22 5.24
N THR A 89 -24.25 -11.67 6.44
CA THR A 89 -24.02 -10.82 7.62
C THR A 89 -22.55 -10.89 8.04
N SER A 90 -22.00 -9.75 8.47
CA SER A 90 -20.61 -9.64 8.92
C SER A 90 -20.55 -9.64 10.45
N ALA A 91 -19.67 -10.45 11.03
CA ALA A 91 -19.37 -10.39 12.45
C ALA A 91 -18.60 -9.11 12.85
N SER A 92 -18.03 -8.40 11.87
CA SER A 92 -17.18 -7.21 12.08
C SER A 92 -17.89 -5.89 11.83
N GLU A 93 -19.22 -5.89 11.73
CA GLU A 93 -20.02 -4.73 11.36
C GLU A 93 -19.74 -3.49 12.23
N LEU A 94 -19.66 -3.67 13.55
CA LEU A 94 -19.40 -2.56 14.49
C LEU A 94 -17.99 -1.97 14.32
N ASP A 95 -16.99 -2.80 14.07
CA ASP A 95 -15.61 -2.35 13.87
C ASP A 95 -15.46 -1.61 12.54
N ILE A 96 -16.13 -2.10 11.48
CA ILE A 96 -16.22 -1.44 10.18
C ILE A 96 -16.84 -0.05 10.35
N ILE A 97 -18.00 0.06 11.01
CA ILE A 97 -18.70 1.34 11.23
C ILE A 97 -17.79 2.34 11.97
N ARG A 98 -17.04 1.88 12.97
CA ARG A 98 -16.12 2.72 13.73
C ARG A 98 -15.01 3.30 12.84
N ASP A 99 -14.39 2.49 11.98
CA ASP A 99 -13.26 2.92 11.16
C ASP A 99 -13.66 3.79 9.96
N ILE A 100 -14.86 3.58 9.40
CA ILE A 100 -15.38 4.40 8.28
C ILE A 100 -15.36 5.89 8.63
N SER A 101 -15.80 6.23 9.84
CA SER A 101 -15.90 7.63 10.28
C SER A 101 -14.56 8.37 10.31
N ARG A 102 -13.44 7.63 10.40
CA ARG A 102 -12.09 8.18 10.45
C ARG A 102 -11.27 7.93 9.17
N THR A 103 -11.84 7.29 8.16
CA THR A 103 -11.16 6.99 6.89
C THR A 103 -11.36 8.14 5.90
N PHE A 104 -10.28 8.87 5.58
CA PHE A 104 -10.29 10.07 4.72
C PHE A 104 -11.38 11.09 5.06
N PRO A 105 -11.55 11.50 6.33
CA PRO A 105 -12.73 12.26 6.78
C PRO A 105 -12.86 13.65 6.14
N SER A 106 -11.76 14.23 5.65
CA SER A 106 -11.73 15.52 4.96
C SER A 106 -11.94 15.42 3.45
N HIS A 107 -11.99 14.22 2.89
CA HIS A 107 -12.16 14.04 1.45
C HIS A 107 -13.63 14.20 1.06
N VAL A 108 -13.90 14.96 -0.01
CA VAL A 108 -15.27 15.31 -0.47
C VAL A 108 -16.20 14.11 -0.65
N PHE A 109 -15.65 12.96 -1.03
CA PHE A 109 -16.40 11.71 -1.21
C PHE A 109 -16.82 11.04 0.12
N TYR A 110 -16.07 11.26 1.21
CA TYR A 110 -16.27 10.61 2.51
C TYR A 110 -16.72 11.55 3.63
N GLN A 111 -16.63 12.87 3.43
CA GLN A 111 -16.93 13.87 4.47
C GLN A 111 -18.37 13.84 4.96
N GLN A 112 -19.32 13.41 4.12
CA GLN A 112 -20.72 13.29 4.51
C GLN A 112 -20.92 12.02 5.33
N ARG A 113 -21.23 12.17 6.62
CA ARG A 113 -21.60 11.08 7.50
C ARG A 113 -22.79 10.30 6.93
N HIS A 114 -22.67 8.98 6.83
CA HIS A 114 -23.66 8.10 6.20
C HIS A 114 -23.96 8.42 4.71
N GLY A 115 -23.12 9.23 4.07
CA GLY A 115 -23.23 9.57 2.65
C GLY A 115 -22.89 8.39 1.73
N PRO A 116 -23.06 8.55 0.40
CA PRO A 116 -22.79 7.50 -0.58
C PRO A 116 -21.38 6.89 -0.46
N GLY A 117 -20.33 7.70 -0.30
CA GLY A 117 -18.96 7.17 -0.19
C GLY A 117 -18.72 6.32 1.06
N GLN A 118 -19.27 6.74 2.21
CA GLN A 118 -19.19 5.93 3.45
C GLN A 118 -19.98 4.63 3.33
N ARG A 119 -21.13 4.64 2.66
CA ARG A 119 -21.92 3.42 2.39
C ARG A 119 -21.19 2.46 1.45
N SER A 120 -20.58 2.98 0.37
CA SER A 120 -19.78 2.13 -0.51
C SER A 120 -18.55 1.55 0.19
N LEU A 121 -17.89 2.33 1.05
CA LEU A 121 -16.80 1.83 1.88
C LEU A 121 -17.27 0.73 2.84
N TYR A 122 -18.42 0.93 3.49
CA TYR A 122 -19.04 -0.10 4.32
C TYR A 122 -19.30 -1.39 3.55
N ASN A 123 -19.95 -1.30 2.38
CA ASN A 123 -20.30 -2.48 1.60
C ASN A 123 -19.07 -3.28 1.16
N VAL A 124 -18.01 -2.62 0.68
CA VAL A 124 -16.77 -3.28 0.27
C VAL A 124 -16.12 -4.01 1.46
N LEU A 125 -16.01 -3.34 2.61
CA LEU A 125 -15.40 -3.93 3.81
C LEU A 125 -16.25 -5.05 4.39
N LYS A 126 -17.57 -4.89 4.41
CA LYS A 126 -18.53 -5.92 4.80
C LYS A 126 -18.37 -7.15 3.91
N ALA A 127 -18.45 -6.97 2.58
CA ALA A 127 -18.32 -8.06 1.63
C ALA A 127 -16.99 -8.80 1.78
N TYR A 128 -15.88 -8.08 1.93
CA TYR A 128 -14.57 -8.71 2.14
C TYR A 128 -14.54 -9.51 3.44
N SER A 129 -15.06 -8.96 4.55
CA SER A 129 -15.06 -9.65 5.85
C SER A 129 -15.87 -10.95 5.86
N VAL A 130 -16.84 -11.07 4.95
CA VAL A 130 -17.61 -12.30 4.75
C VAL A 130 -16.90 -13.23 3.76
N TYR A 131 -16.31 -12.69 2.70
CA TYR A 131 -15.56 -13.45 1.70
C TYR A 131 -14.38 -14.21 2.33
N ASP A 132 -13.68 -13.55 3.25
CA ASP A 132 -12.59 -14.14 4.02
C ASP A 132 -12.89 -13.99 5.51
N ARG A 133 -13.61 -14.97 6.09
CA ARG A 133 -13.99 -14.95 7.51
C ARG A 133 -12.82 -15.18 8.47
N GLU A 134 -11.70 -15.72 7.98
CA GLU A 134 -10.50 -15.92 8.80
C GLU A 134 -9.84 -14.57 9.08
N VAL A 135 -9.72 -13.72 8.05
CA VAL A 135 -9.30 -12.32 8.23
C VAL A 135 -10.40 -11.48 8.85
N GLY A 136 -11.63 -11.65 8.38
CA GLY A 136 -12.75 -10.76 8.68
C GLY A 136 -12.42 -9.32 8.30
N TYR A 137 -12.50 -8.44 9.28
CA TYR A 137 -12.08 -7.04 9.15
C TYR A 137 -11.09 -6.67 10.24
N VAL A 138 -10.00 -6.02 9.84
CA VAL A 138 -9.00 -5.46 10.74
C VAL A 138 -8.78 -3.97 10.45
N GLN A 139 -8.59 -3.21 11.52
CA GLN A 139 -8.32 -1.78 11.45
C GLN A 139 -7.20 -1.47 10.47
N GLY A 140 -7.43 -0.48 9.61
CA GLY A 140 -6.51 -0.07 8.55
C GLY A 140 -6.92 -0.55 7.15
N MET A 141 -7.69 -1.64 7.04
CA MET A 141 -8.23 -2.10 5.75
C MET A 141 -9.11 -1.04 5.07
N GLY A 142 -9.78 -0.19 5.86
CA GLY A 142 -10.58 0.93 5.36
C GLY A 142 -9.76 1.88 4.47
N TYR A 143 -8.48 2.08 4.74
CA TYR A 143 -7.62 2.94 3.93
C TYR A 143 -7.20 2.31 2.59
N LEU A 144 -7.23 0.97 2.47
CA LEU A 144 -7.06 0.30 1.18
C LEU A 144 -8.32 0.50 0.32
N ALA A 145 -9.48 0.06 0.84
CA ALA A 145 -10.75 0.13 0.14
C ALA A 145 -11.14 1.59 -0.18
N GLY A 146 -10.91 2.50 0.77
CA GLY A 146 -11.19 3.92 0.63
C GLY A 146 -10.37 4.57 -0.48
N LEU A 147 -9.08 4.24 -0.62
CA LEU A 147 -8.28 4.78 -1.72
C LEU A 147 -8.75 4.25 -3.09
N LEU A 148 -9.16 2.98 -3.15
CA LEU A 148 -9.62 2.34 -4.39
C LEU A 148 -10.95 2.90 -4.88
N LEU A 149 -11.91 3.09 -3.97
CA LEU A 149 -13.24 3.64 -4.26
C LEU A 149 -13.22 5.07 -4.82
N LEU A 150 -12.11 5.80 -4.67
CA LEU A 150 -11.92 7.10 -5.33
C LEU A 150 -11.69 6.99 -6.84
N TYR A 151 -11.39 5.79 -7.35
CA TYR A 151 -10.98 5.56 -8.74
C TYR A 151 -11.79 4.51 -9.49
N MET A 152 -12.62 3.72 -8.82
CA MET A 152 -13.38 2.64 -9.43
C MET A 152 -14.71 2.40 -8.72
N SER A 153 -15.55 1.57 -9.32
CA SER A 153 -16.83 1.20 -8.75
C SER A 153 -16.67 0.35 -7.48
N GLU A 154 -17.77 0.15 -6.77
CA GLU A 154 -17.79 -0.62 -5.52
C GLU A 154 -17.30 -2.06 -5.70
N GLU A 155 -17.82 -2.77 -6.70
CA GLU A 155 -17.44 -4.14 -7.02
C GLU A 155 -16.00 -4.23 -7.55
N ASP A 156 -15.56 -3.28 -8.38
CA ASP A 156 -14.16 -3.23 -8.83
C ASP A 156 -13.19 -3.09 -7.65
N ALA A 157 -13.53 -2.23 -6.68
CA ALA A 157 -12.72 -2.00 -5.48
C ALA A 157 -12.67 -3.26 -4.61
N PHE A 158 -13.80 -3.95 -4.42
CA PHE A 158 -13.87 -5.23 -3.73
C PHE A 158 -12.92 -6.27 -4.35
N TRP A 159 -13.01 -6.49 -5.67
CA TRP A 159 -12.15 -7.46 -6.33
C TRP A 159 -10.68 -7.08 -6.30
N LEU A 160 -10.35 -5.79 -6.24
CA LEU A 160 -8.96 -5.36 -6.08
C LEU A 160 -8.44 -5.56 -4.66
N VAL A 161 -9.26 -5.37 -3.63
CA VAL A 161 -8.91 -5.78 -2.25
C VAL A 161 -8.68 -7.30 -2.20
N VAL A 162 -9.57 -8.11 -2.79
CA VAL A 162 -9.38 -9.56 -2.88
C VAL A 162 -8.08 -9.92 -3.61
N ALA A 163 -7.80 -9.27 -4.75
CA ALA A 163 -6.57 -9.50 -5.51
C ALA A 163 -5.30 -9.21 -4.69
N LEU A 164 -5.32 -8.19 -3.83
CA LEU A 164 -4.20 -7.85 -2.95
C LEU A 164 -4.04 -8.86 -1.82
N LEU A 165 -5.13 -9.16 -1.12
CA LEU A 165 -5.05 -9.92 0.13
C LEU A 165 -4.89 -11.42 -0.12
N LYS A 166 -5.61 -11.98 -1.11
CA LYS A 166 -5.49 -13.40 -1.51
C LYS A 166 -4.37 -13.66 -2.52
N GLY A 167 -3.73 -12.61 -3.05
CA GLY A 167 -2.56 -12.71 -3.93
C GLY A 167 -2.85 -13.18 -5.36
N ALA A 168 -3.42 -12.30 -6.19
CA ALA A 168 -3.68 -12.60 -7.60
C ALA A 168 -2.42 -12.51 -8.49
N VAL A 169 -1.61 -11.46 -8.28
CA VAL A 169 -0.39 -11.20 -9.07
C VAL A 169 0.87 -11.26 -8.21
N HIS A 170 0.80 -10.76 -6.97
CA HIS A 170 1.89 -10.80 -6.00
C HIS A 170 1.53 -11.77 -4.86
N ALA A 171 2.51 -12.06 -3.99
CA ALA A 171 2.27 -12.89 -2.81
C ALA A 171 1.10 -12.33 -1.96
N PRO A 172 0.26 -13.21 -1.37
CA PRO A 172 -0.85 -12.80 -0.52
C PRO A 172 -0.43 -11.85 0.61
N MET A 173 -1.28 -10.87 0.90
CA MET A 173 -1.07 -9.88 1.95
C MET A 173 -2.01 -10.05 3.14
N GLU A 174 -2.92 -11.04 3.12
CA GLU A 174 -3.85 -11.35 4.20
C GLU A 174 -3.17 -11.52 5.57
N GLY A 175 -1.94 -12.04 5.61
CA GLY A 175 -1.15 -12.16 6.84
C GLY A 175 -0.81 -10.83 7.53
N LEU A 176 -1.08 -9.68 6.89
CA LEU A 176 -1.04 -8.36 7.56
C LEU A 176 -2.24 -8.12 8.49
N TYR A 177 -3.29 -8.92 8.34
CA TYR A 177 -4.59 -8.77 8.99
C TYR A 177 -5.06 -10.06 9.68
N LEU A 178 -4.31 -11.16 9.57
CA LEU A 178 -4.56 -12.36 10.38
C LEU A 178 -4.24 -12.11 11.86
N GLU A 179 -4.80 -12.94 12.73
CA GLU A 179 -4.54 -12.90 14.17
C GLU A 179 -3.03 -12.95 14.46
N GLY A 180 -2.56 -12.08 15.35
CA GLY A 180 -1.14 -11.93 15.66
C GLY A 180 -0.32 -11.12 14.63
N LEU A 181 -0.93 -10.69 13.51
CA LEU A 181 -0.31 -9.86 12.48
C LEU A 181 1.03 -10.43 11.96
N PRO A 182 1.09 -11.74 11.60
CA PRO A 182 2.36 -12.44 11.33
C PRO A 182 3.19 -11.76 10.24
N LEU A 183 2.55 -11.25 9.19
CA LEU A 183 3.25 -10.60 8.09
C LEU A 183 3.73 -9.20 8.46
N VAL A 184 3.04 -8.49 9.37
CA VAL A 184 3.54 -7.21 9.92
C VAL A 184 4.81 -7.45 10.71
N GLN A 185 4.84 -8.45 11.59
CA GLN A 185 6.02 -8.78 12.37
C GLN A 185 7.22 -9.15 11.47
N GLN A 186 6.98 -10.00 10.46
CA GLN A 186 7.99 -10.35 9.47
C GLN A 186 8.51 -9.10 8.72
N TYR A 187 7.62 -8.24 8.24
CA TYR A 187 8.00 -7.05 7.48
C TYR A 187 8.77 -6.05 8.34
N LEU A 188 8.39 -5.85 9.59
CA LEU A 188 9.13 -4.98 10.51
C LEU A 188 10.53 -5.54 10.82
N PHE A 189 10.66 -6.86 10.99
CA PHE A 189 11.98 -7.51 11.13
C PHE A 189 12.85 -7.29 9.88
N GLN A 190 12.30 -7.55 8.69
CA GLN A 190 13.01 -7.35 7.43
C GLN A 190 13.40 -5.88 7.24
N PHE A 191 12.51 -4.95 7.60
CA PHE A 191 12.74 -3.52 7.48
C PHE A 191 13.85 -3.04 8.41
N ASP A 192 13.86 -3.47 9.68
CA ASP A 192 14.93 -3.15 10.64
C ASP A 192 16.30 -3.58 10.14
N ARG A 193 16.41 -4.83 9.66
CA ARG A 193 17.66 -5.38 9.13
C ARG A 193 18.16 -4.59 7.93
N LEU A 194 17.28 -4.31 6.97
CA LEU A 194 17.63 -3.47 5.81
C LEU A 194 18.03 -2.05 6.23
N MET A 195 17.33 -1.44 7.18
CA MET A 195 17.64 -0.11 7.67
C MET A 195 19.05 -0.07 8.28
N ARG A 196 19.40 -1.04 9.13
CA ARG A 196 20.74 -1.18 9.73
C ARG A 196 21.82 -1.44 8.67
N GLU A 197 21.53 -2.22 7.64
CA GLU A 197 22.48 -2.49 6.55
C GLU A 197 22.75 -1.23 5.69
N TYR A 198 21.71 -0.45 5.36
CA TYR A 198 21.85 0.73 4.51
C TYR A 198 22.24 2.01 5.28
N MET A 199 21.94 2.07 6.58
CA MET A 199 22.11 3.25 7.45
C MET A 199 22.59 2.81 8.86
N PRO A 200 23.81 2.24 8.98
CA PRO A 200 24.28 1.63 10.23
C PRO A 200 24.28 2.58 11.42
N LYS A 201 24.73 3.83 11.23
CA LYS A 201 24.72 4.87 12.28
C LYS A 201 23.33 5.15 12.83
N LEU A 202 22.32 5.21 11.94
CA LEU A 202 20.93 5.38 12.36
C LEU A 202 20.42 4.15 13.11
N GLY A 203 20.82 2.96 12.67
CA GLY A 203 20.48 1.70 13.32
C GLY A 203 21.07 1.55 14.73
N GLU A 204 22.32 1.99 14.93
CA GLU A 204 22.96 2.09 16.24
C GLU A 204 22.20 3.08 17.13
N HIS A 205 21.96 4.29 16.63
CA HIS A 205 21.20 5.32 17.37
C HIS A 205 19.80 4.85 17.76
N PHE A 206 19.07 4.18 16.86
CA PHE A 206 17.76 3.62 17.18
C PHE A 206 17.84 2.53 18.26
N THR A 207 18.96 1.81 18.37
CA THR A 207 19.17 0.81 19.42
C THR A 207 19.41 1.49 20.77
N GLU A 208 20.26 2.52 20.78
CA GLU A 208 20.56 3.31 21.98
C GLU A 208 19.30 4.00 22.53
N GLU A 209 18.49 4.57 21.63
CA GLU A 209 17.23 5.22 21.96
C GLU A 209 16.05 4.23 22.09
N MET A 210 16.28 2.92 22.04
CA MET A 210 15.24 1.88 22.22
C MET A 210 14.05 2.01 21.25
N ILE A 211 14.29 2.48 20.03
CA ILE A 211 13.29 2.64 18.97
C ILE A 211 13.03 1.31 18.28
N ASN A 212 11.79 0.84 18.38
CA ASN A 212 11.33 -0.32 17.61
C ASN A 212 10.61 0.12 16.33
N PRO A 213 10.86 -0.53 15.16
CA PRO A 213 10.10 -0.29 13.93
C PRO A 213 8.58 -0.32 14.08
N SER A 214 8.04 -1.12 15.00
CA SER A 214 6.59 -1.20 15.26
C SER A 214 5.98 0.13 15.71
N MET A 215 6.78 1.01 16.32
CA MET A 215 6.34 2.31 16.86
C MET A 215 6.00 3.35 15.77
N TYR A 216 6.51 3.15 14.55
CA TYR A 216 6.34 4.09 13.43
C TYR A 216 6.00 3.44 12.08
N GLY A 217 6.48 2.21 11.83
CA GLY A 217 6.43 1.57 10.51
C GLY A 217 5.23 0.68 10.24
N SER A 218 4.49 0.24 11.26
CA SER A 218 3.39 -0.73 11.10
C SER A 218 2.32 -0.25 10.10
N GLN A 219 1.92 1.02 10.22
CA GLN A 219 0.90 1.62 9.35
C GLN A 219 1.37 1.77 7.89
N TRP A 220 2.68 1.87 7.64
CA TRP A 220 3.21 1.96 6.29
C TRP A 220 2.92 0.69 5.48
N PHE A 221 3.02 -0.47 6.13
CA PHE A 221 2.71 -1.76 5.53
C PHE A 221 1.20 -2.05 5.50
N ILE A 222 0.51 -1.83 6.62
CA ILE A 222 -0.94 -2.10 6.76
C ILE A 222 -1.78 -1.24 5.82
N THR A 223 -1.37 -0.01 5.54
CA THR A 223 -2.17 0.91 4.71
C THR A 223 -1.48 1.27 3.40
N VAL A 224 -0.28 0.73 3.12
CA VAL A 224 0.51 1.11 1.95
C VAL A 224 0.62 2.64 1.85
N PHE A 225 0.97 3.27 2.99
CA PHE A 225 1.09 4.71 3.18
C PHE A 225 -0.19 5.54 2.99
N SER A 226 -1.38 4.95 2.78
CA SER A 226 -2.59 5.74 2.52
C SER A 226 -3.23 6.37 3.76
N TYR A 227 -2.76 6.06 4.97
CA TYR A 227 -3.25 6.67 6.21
C TYR A 227 -2.67 8.07 6.50
N SER A 228 -1.36 8.18 6.69
CA SER A 228 -0.74 9.40 7.27
C SER A 228 0.01 10.27 6.25
N PHE A 229 0.06 9.88 4.99
CA PHE A 229 0.85 10.58 3.97
C PHE A 229 -0.04 11.40 3.02
N PRO A 230 0.51 12.47 2.40
CA PRO A 230 -0.21 13.26 1.42
C PRO A 230 -0.80 12.37 0.31
N PHE A 231 -2.07 12.61 -0.02
CA PHE A 231 -2.82 11.75 -0.95
C PHE A 231 -2.11 11.58 -2.29
N HIS A 232 -1.56 12.67 -2.85
CA HIS A 232 -0.82 12.62 -4.11
C HIS A 232 0.42 11.72 -4.06
N LEU A 233 1.13 11.65 -2.93
CA LEU A 233 2.24 10.71 -2.74
C LEU A 233 1.72 9.28 -2.64
N ALA A 234 0.67 9.04 -1.86
CA ALA A 234 0.05 7.71 -1.72
C ALA A 234 -0.32 7.14 -3.10
N LEU A 235 -0.97 7.92 -3.97
CA LEU A 235 -1.29 7.48 -5.33
C LEU A 235 -0.06 7.05 -6.15
N ARG A 236 1.05 7.78 -6.00
CA ARG A 236 2.29 7.47 -6.73
C ARG A 236 2.97 6.22 -6.19
N ILE A 237 2.87 5.96 -4.89
CA ILE A 237 3.30 4.71 -4.26
C ILE A 237 2.42 3.56 -4.76
N TRP A 238 1.09 3.73 -4.74
CA TRP A 238 0.11 2.74 -5.18
C TRP A 238 0.26 2.33 -6.65
N ASP A 239 0.52 3.30 -7.55
CA ASP A 239 0.84 3.02 -8.95
C ASP A 239 1.96 1.96 -9.07
N VAL A 240 3.02 2.09 -8.26
CA VAL A 240 4.20 1.22 -8.30
C VAL A 240 3.98 -0.05 -7.48
N PHE A 241 3.30 0.04 -6.34
CA PHE A 241 2.99 -1.07 -5.46
C PHE A 241 2.17 -2.14 -6.16
N LEU A 242 1.10 -1.75 -6.85
CA LEU A 242 0.26 -2.70 -7.58
C LEU A 242 1.02 -3.44 -8.70
N TYR A 243 2.05 -2.82 -9.27
CA TYR A 243 2.85 -3.44 -10.34
C TYR A 243 4.08 -4.20 -9.84
N GLU A 244 4.78 -3.68 -8.83
CA GLU A 244 6.05 -4.22 -8.35
C GLU A 244 5.94 -5.00 -7.04
N GLY A 245 4.77 -4.98 -6.38
CA GLY A 245 4.50 -5.63 -5.11
C GLY A 245 5.05 -4.87 -3.91
N VAL A 246 4.93 -5.49 -2.74
CA VAL A 246 5.23 -4.89 -1.43
C VAL A 246 6.67 -4.36 -1.28
N LYS A 247 7.61 -4.81 -2.10
CA LYS A 247 9.01 -4.34 -2.06
C LYS A 247 9.15 -2.82 -2.20
N ILE A 248 8.20 -2.15 -2.85
CA ILE A 248 8.23 -0.68 -2.92
C ILE A 248 7.97 -0.04 -1.56
N VAL A 249 7.18 -0.68 -0.69
CA VAL A 249 6.86 -0.15 0.64
C VAL A 249 8.12 -0.06 1.49
N PHE A 250 8.92 -1.14 1.50
CA PHE A 250 10.25 -1.15 2.13
C PHE A 250 11.16 -0.05 1.57
N LYS A 251 11.23 0.09 0.25
CA LYS A 251 12.09 1.08 -0.41
C LYS A 251 11.69 2.51 -0.07
N VAL A 252 10.39 2.80 0.01
CA VAL A 252 9.88 4.12 0.38
C VAL A 252 10.19 4.42 1.84
N GLY A 253 9.97 3.46 2.75
CA GLY A 253 10.35 3.62 4.16
C GLY A 253 11.85 3.88 4.34
N LEU A 254 12.71 3.13 3.64
CA LEU A 254 14.16 3.35 3.67
C LEU A 254 14.54 4.72 3.10
N ALA A 255 13.87 5.18 2.05
CA ALA A 255 14.12 6.49 1.47
C ALA A 255 13.70 7.65 2.39
N LEU A 256 12.57 7.51 3.10
CA LEU A 256 12.14 8.50 4.11
C LEU A 256 13.19 8.65 5.22
N LEU A 257 13.63 7.51 5.78
CA LEU A 257 14.68 7.50 6.81
C LEU A 257 16.01 8.03 6.27
N LYS A 258 16.37 7.68 5.03
CA LYS A 258 17.61 8.15 4.40
C LYS A 258 17.60 9.65 4.15
N TYR A 259 16.46 10.20 3.75
CA TYR A 259 16.28 11.63 3.54
C TYR A 259 16.45 12.41 4.86
N CYS A 260 15.87 11.91 5.95
CA CYS A 260 15.89 12.58 7.26
C CYS A 260 17.07 12.15 8.15
N HIS A 261 18.01 11.35 7.61
CA HIS A 261 19.03 10.66 8.38
C HIS A 261 19.81 11.59 9.32
N ASP A 262 20.29 12.73 8.80
CA ASP A 262 21.19 13.64 9.52
C ASP A 262 20.50 14.37 10.67
N ASP A 263 19.16 14.47 10.63
CA ASP A 263 18.37 15.01 11.73
C ASP A 263 18.05 13.90 12.73
N LEU A 264 17.57 12.75 12.25
CA LEU A 264 17.14 11.64 13.10
C LEU A 264 18.25 11.11 14.02
N VAL A 265 19.50 11.06 13.54
CA VAL A 265 20.65 10.55 14.33
C VAL A 265 21.03 11.43 15.52
N LYS A 266 20.45 12.62 15.66
CA LYS A 266 20.75 13.57 16.74
C LYS A 266 19.62 13.67 17.77
N LEU A 267 18.47 13.07 17.49
CA LEU A 267 17.25 13.27 18.29
C LEU A 267 17.15 12.19 19.38
N PRO A 268 16.85 12.58 20.63
CA PRO A 268 16.51 11.63 21.68
C PRO A 268 15.12 11.02 21.43
N PHE A 269 14.82 9.91 22.11
CA PHE A 269 13.63 9.08 21.95
C PHE A 269 12.33 9.85 21.65
N GLU A 270 11.92 10.79 22.50
CA GLU A 270 10.64 11.50 22.34
C GLU A 270 10.56 12.30 21.03
N LYS A 271 11.62 13.04 20.72
CA LYS A 271 11.70 13.84 19.49
C LYS A 271 11.82 12.95 18.25
N LEU A 272 12.49 11.81 18.40
CA LEU A 272 12.67 10.84 17.34
C LEU A 272 11.34 10.19 16.94
N ILE A 273 10.53 9.76 17.92
CA ILE A 273 9.17 9.25 17.68
C ILE A 273 8.29 10.31 17.02
N HIS A 274 8.38 11.57 17.46
CA HIS A 274 7.63 12.65 16.83
C HIS A 274 8.03 12.86 15.36
N ALA A 275 9.34 12.89 15.06
CA ALA A 275 9.86 13.04 13.71
C ALA A 275 9.48 11.87 12.79
N LEU A 276 9.52 10.63 13.29
CA LEU A 276 9.14 9.43 12.53
C LEU A 276 7.65 9.33 12.21
N ARG A 277 6.80 10.09 12.93
CA ARG A 277 5.37 10.21 12.67
C ARG A 277 5.02 11.40 11.78
N ASN A 278 5.90 12.40 11.72
CA ASN A 278 5.66 13.67 11.03
C ASN A 278 6.88 14.04 10.16
N PHE A 279 6.99 13.39 9.01
CA PHE A 279 8.05 13.72 8.05
C PHE A 279 7.86 15.12 7.46
N PRO A 280 8.95 15.83 7.14
CA PRO A 280 8.86 17.13 6.47
C PRO A 280 8.25 16.99 5.07
N GLU A 281 7.54 18.02 4.60
CA GLU A 281 6.84 18.00 3.31
C GLU A 281 7.78 17.68 2.13
N ASP A 282 9.00 18.21 2.16
CA ASP A 282 10.00 17.96 1.11
C ASP A 282 10.42 16.48 1.03
N ALA A 283 10.48 15.77 2.17
CA ALA A 283 10.75 14.34 2.20
C ALA A 283 9.59 13.52 1.61
N MET A 284 8.38 14.09 1.58
CA MET A 284 7.17 13.47 1.05
C MET A 284 6.89 13.87 -0.41
N ASN A 285 7.77 14.62 -1.06
CA ASN A 285 7.63 14.92 -2.49
C ASN A 285 7.90 13.66 -3.33
N PRO A 286 6.91 13.15 -4.11
CA PRO A 286 7.08 11.92 -4.89
C PRO A 286 8.18 12.00 -5.96
N ASP A 287 8.47 13.18 -6.49
CA ASP A 287 9.49 13.37 -7.53
C ASP A 287 10.92 13.30 -6.96
N THR A 288 11.07 13.46 -5.63
CA THR A 288 12.35 13.29 -4.92
C THR A 288 12.43 11.92 -4.24
N LEU A 289 11.37 11.54 -3.53
CA LEU A 289 11.33 10.33 -2.70
C LEU A 289 11.38 9.04 -3.53
N LEU A 290 10.61 8.95 -4.62
CA LEU A 290 10.54 7.71 -5.40
C LEU A 290 11.84 7.39 -6.15
N PRO A 291 12.54 8.35 -6.79
CA PRO A 291 13.88 8.10 -7.32
C PRO A 291 14.87 7.59 -6.28
N MET A 292 14.86 8.16 -5.07
CA MET A 292 15.67 7.66 -3.96
C MET A 292 15.28 6.23 -3.58
N ALA A 293 13.98 5.95 -3.42
CA ALA A 293 13.45 4.62 -3.15
C ALA A 293 13.90 3.58 -4.19
N TYR A 294 13.95 3.95 -5.48
CA TYR A 294 14.36 3.04 -6.54
C TYR A 294 15.84 2.63 -6.49
N SER A 295 16.70 3.43 -5.82
CA SER A 295 18.12 3.15 -5.67
C SER A 295 18.41 1.95 -4.75
N PHE A 296 17.53 1.69 -3.76
CA PHE A 296 17.67 0.57 -2.84
C PHE A 296 17.45 -0.77 -3.54
N LYS A 297 18.40 -1.69 -3.40
CA LYS A 297 18.36 -3.05 -4.00
C LYS A 297 17.95 -4.06 -2.92
N VAL A 298 16.65 -4.19 -2.69
CA VAL A 298 16.12 -5.02 -1.58
C VAL A 298 15.65 -6.43 -2.00
N SER A 299 15.44 -6.70 -3.28
CA SER A 299 14.70 -7.89 -3.72
C SER A 299 15.29 -9.23 -3.26
N LYS A 300 16.58 -9.47 -3.51
CA LYS A 300 17.25 -10.70 -3.06
C LYS A 300 17.31 -10.77 -1.53
N ARG A 301 17.66 -9.65 -0.90
CA ARG A 301 17.86 -9.56 0.55
C ARG A 301 16.57 -9.77 1.33
N LEU A 302 15.42 -9.30 0.83
CA LEU A 302 14.13 -9.58 1.45
C LEU A 302 13.83 -11.07 1.53
N GLU A 303 14.14 -11.83 0.47
CA GLU A 303 13.91 -13.28 0.48
C GLU A 303 14.81 -13.99 1.50
N GLU A 304 16.09 -13.61 1.56
CA GLU A 304 17.03 -14.14 2.57
C GLU A 304 16.55 -13.82 4.00
N LEU A 305 16.10 -12.59 4.25
CA LEU A 305 15.61 -12.16 5.57
C LEU A 305 14.28 -12.82 5.94
N LYS A 306 13.43 -13.15 4.96
CA LYS A 306 12.22 -13.94 5.19
C LYS A 306 12.60 -15.33 5.72
N GLN A 307 13.53 -16.01 5.07
CA GLN A 307 14.01 -17.32 5.50
C GLN A 307 14.70 -17.27 6.87
N GLU A 308 15.43 -16.20 7.18
CA GLU A 308 16.00 -15.96 8.50
C GLU A 308 14.89 -15.83 9.56
N TYR A 309 13.87 -15.01 9.29
CA TYR A 309 12.73 -14.82 10.18
C TYR A 309 12.00 -16.13 10.48
N GLU A 310 11.70 -16.91 9.44
CA GLU A 310 11.03 -18.22 9.56
C GLU A 310 11.87 -19.22 10.36
N LYS A 311 13.20 -19.25 10.17
CA LYS A 311 14.10 -20.12 10.96
C LYS A 311 14.12 -19.74 12.44
N ILE A 312 14.09 -18.45 12.76
CA ILE A 312 14.08 -17.98 14.15
C ILE A 312 12.73 -18.34 14.80
N HIS A 313 11.62 -18.04 14.14
CA HIS A 313 10.29 -18.15 14.75
C HIS A 313 9.70 -19.57 14.66
N GLY A 314 10.06 -20.36 13.64
CA GLY A 314 9.70 -21.77 13.54
C GLY A 314 10.30 -22.60 14.67
N LYS A 315 11.57 -22.39 15.02
CA LYS A 315 12.22 -23.03 16.18
C LYS A 315 11.58 -22.66 17.51
N VAL A 316 11.13 -21.41 17.64
CA VAL A 316 10.41 -20.93 18.83
C VAL A 316 9.03 -21.58 18.95
N ALA A 317 8.31 -21.76 17.85
CA ALA A 317 7.01 -22.45 17.83
C ALA A 317 7.15 -23.94 18.21
N GLU A 318 8.14 -24.65 17.67
CA GLU A 318 8.44 -26.04 18.04
C GLU A 318 8.84 -26.17 19.51
N SER A 319 9.64 -25.23 20.05
CA SER A 319 10.05 -25.24 21.45
C SER A 319 8.87 -24.99 22.40
N LYS A 320 7.98 -24.05 22.05
CA LYS A 320 6.75 -23.79 22.80
C LYS A 320 5.77 -24.96 22.75
N SER A 321 5.64 -25.63 21.61
CA SER A 321 4.80 -26.83 21.47
C SER A 321 5.30 -27.98 22.34
N LYS A 322 6.62 -28.21 22.38
CA LYS A 322 7.24 -29.23 23.25
C LYS A 322 7.05 -28.91 24.74
N GLN A 323 7.22 -27.65 25.14
CA GLN A 323 6.96 -27.23 26.53
C GLN A 323 5.49 -27.39 26.94
N LYS A 324 4.55 -27.10 26.03
CA LYS A 324 3.11 -27.23 26.30
C LYS A 324 2.69 -28.71 26.42
N GLN A 325 3.32 -29.60 25.64
CA GLN A 325 3.12 -31.06 25.77
C GLN A 325 3.72 -31.61 27.08
N LEU A 326 4.84 -31.08 27.55
CA LEU A 326 5.47 -31.45 28.82
C LEU A 326 4.74 -30.93 30.07
N GLN A 327 3.87 -29.92 29.94
CA GLN A 327 3.04 -29.39 31.03
C GLN A 327 1.65 -30.05 31.12
N LEU A 328 1.27 -30.79 30.08
CA LEU A 328 0.01 -31.54 30.00
C LEU A 328 0.20 -33.05 30.24
N ALA A 329 1.44 -33.47 30.48
CA ALA A 329 1.84 -34.80 30.94
C ALA A 329 2.33 -34.67 32.38
#